data_AF-Q7VCW3-F1
#
_entry.id   AF-Q7VCW3-F1
#
_cell.length_a   1.000
_cell.length_b   1.000
_cell.length_c   1.000
_cell.angle_alpha   90.00
_cell.angle_beta   90.00
_cell.angle_gamma   90.00
#
_symmetry.space_group_name_H-M   'P 1'
#
loop_
_entity.id
_entity.type
_entity.pdbx_description
1 polymer ?
#
loop_
_entity_poly.entity_id
_entity_poly.type
_entity_poly.pdbx_seq_one_letter_code
_entity_poly.pdbx_strand_id
1 'polypeptide(L)'
;MQMKRLLLPLPLLAALSLHSGIKAEEPYYSNTWMGTDYQLFINDKEPLDNGYIYKFRTRYESDSRTTIVDWRIADCFKSSIDGELVPAIARFGYERGMPELIREICGGR
;
A
#
# COMPACT_ATOMS: atom_id res chain seq x y z
N MET A 1 33.22 59.74 -13.86
CA MET A 1 32.26 59.82 -12.74
C MET A 1 31.80 58.41 -12.40
N GLN A 2 32.29 57.85 -11.30
CA GLN A 2 31.80 56.56 -10.79
C GLN A 2 30.53 56.80 -9.96
N MET A 3 29.40 56.27 -10.42
CA MET A 3 28.21 56.15 -9.58
C MET A 3 28.22 54.78 -8.89
N LYS A 4 28.68 54.80 -7.64
CA LYS A 4 28.28 53.83 -6.60
C LYS A 4 26.75 53.76 -6.59
N ARG A 5 26.19 52.59 -6.87
CA ARG A 5 24.79 52.28 -6.50
C ARG A 5 24.79 51.14 -5.51
N LEU A 6 24.11 51.44 -4.40
CA LEU A 6 24.03 50.67 -3.16
C LEU A 6 23.49 49.26 -3.41
N LEU A 7 24.17 48.26 -2.85
CA LEU A 7 23.62 46.94 -2.59
C LEU A 7 22.74 47.03 -1.34
N LEU A 8 21.42 46.95 -1.52
CA LEU A 8 20.47 46.68 -0.44
C LEU A 8 20.56 45.18 -0.08
N PRO A 9 20.74 44.81 1.20
CA PRO A 9 20.69 43.41 1.59
C PRO A 9 19.22 42.97 1.61
N LEU A 10 18.84 42.09 0.68
CA LEU A 10 17.57 41.36 0.77
C LEU A 10 17.56 40.57 2.08
N PRO A 11 16.53 40.69 2.94
CA PRO A 11 16.44 39.86 4.12
C PRO A 11 16.20 38.42 3.68
N LEU A 12 16.98 37.50 4.26
CA LEU A 12 16.76 36.05 4.22
C LEU A 12 15.33 35.75 4.70
N LEU A 13 14.39 35.66 3.76
CA LEU A 13 13.20 34.84 3.94
C LEU A 13 13.66 33.39 3.81
N ALA A 14 14.17 32.85 4.91
CA ALA A 14 14.25 31.41 5.09
C ALA A 14 12.80 30.90 5.10
N ALA A 15 12.29 30.58 3.91
CA ALA A 15 11.12 29.75 3.75
C ALA A 15 11.48 28.42 4.42
N LEU A 16 11.02 28.24 5.65
CA LEU A 16 10.81 26.93 6.25
C LEU A 16 9.79 26.22 5.36
N SER A 17 10.28 25.65 4.26
CA SER A 17 9.58 24.60 3.54
C SER A 17 9.46 23.44 4.52
N LEU A 18 8.35 23.43 5.27
CA LEU A 18 7.82 22.19 5.83
C LEU A 18 7.76 21.23 4.64
N HIS A 19 8.75 20.34 4.57
CA HIS A 19 8.63 19.15 3.77
C HIS A 19 7.49 18.39 4.43
N SER A 20 6.27 18.55 3.93
CA SER A 20 5.14 17.69 4.25
C SER A 20 5.49 16.32 3.67
N GLY A 21 6.37 15.60 4.38
CA GLY A 21 6.95 14.32 3.99
C GLY A 21 5.95 13.17 4.12
N ILE A 22 4.66 13.43 3.92
CA ILE A 22 3.71 12.36 3.66
C ILE A 22 3.98 11.94 2.22
N LYS A 23 4.93 11.01 2.05
CA LYS A 23 5.03 10.28 0.78
C LYS A 23 3.66 9.67 0.53
N ALA A 24 3.06 10.02 -0.62
CA ALA A 24 1.89 9.30 -1.09
C ALA A 24 2.26 7.82 -1.16
N GLU A 25 1.50 6.99 -0.46
CA GLU A 25 1.77 5.56 -0.39
C GLU A 25 1.48 4.94 -1.76
N GLU A 26 2.50 4.33 -2.36
CA GLU A 26 2.37 3.70 -3.68
C GLU A 26 1.84 2.27 -3.53
N PRO A 27 0.86 1.85 -4.34
CA PRO A 27 0.37 0.48 -4.31
C PRO A 27 1.46 -0.48 -4.76
N TYR A 28 1.65 -1.56 -3.99
CA TYR A 28 2.53 -2.68 -4.37
C TYR A 28 2.03 -3.36 -5.65
N TYR A 29 0.70 -3.46 -5.79
CA TYR A 29 0.06 -4.08 -6.94
C TYR A 29 -1.30 -3.42 -7.18
N SER A 30 -1.68 -3.25 -8.45
CA SER A 30 -3.01 -2.77 -8.86
C SER A 30 -3.57 -3.64 -9.97
N ASN A 31 -4.86 -3.97 -9.91
CA ASN A 31 -5.56 -4.71 -10.95
C ASN A 31 -7.06 -4.41 -10.94
N THR A 32 -7.78 -4.77 -12.00
CA THR A 32 -9.24 -4.70 -12.07
C THR A 32 -9.81 -6.11 -12.09
N TRP A 33 -10.67 -6.43 -11.11
CA TRP A 33 -11.32 -7.73 -11.04
C TRP A 33 -12.84 -7.60 -11.02
N MET A 34 -13.50 -8.22 -12.01
CA MET A 34 -14.96 -8.17 -12.19
C MET A 34 -15.53 -6.74 -12.16
N GLY A 35 -14.82 -5.77 -12.73
CA GLY A 35 -15.24 -4.36 -12.77
C GLY A 35 -15.03 -3.60 -11.45
N THR A 36 -14.29 -4.17 -10.50
CA THR A 36 -13.82 -3.48 -9.29
C THR A 36 -12.31 -3.31 -9.37
N ASP A 37 -11.85 -2.07 -9.34
CA ASP A 37 -10.44 -1.75 -9.23
C ASP A 37 -9.93 -2.11 -7.84
N TYR A 38 -8.74 -2.69 -7.80
CA TYR A 38 -8.14 -3.26 -6.61
C TYR A 38 -6.69 -2.79 -6.50
N GLN A 39 -6.32 -2.30 -5.32
CA GLN A 39 -4.97 -1.89 -4.98
C GLN A 39 -4.51 -2.62 -3.72
N LEU A 40 -3.37 -3.28 -3.79
CA LEU A 40 -2.66 -3.89 -2.68
C LEU A 40 -1.54 -2.97 -2.21
N PHE A 41 -1.42 -2.77 -0.91
CA PHE A 41 -0.28 -2.09 -0.31
C PHE A 41 0.35 -3.03 0.71
N ILE A 42 1.68 -3.14 0.68
CA ILE A 42 2.46 -3.92 1.64
C ILE A 42 3.29 -2.94 2.48
N ASN A 43 3.11 -2.98 3.79
CA ASN A 43 3.84 -2.11 4.72
C ASN A 43 5.06 -2.79 5.33
N ASP A 44 4.94 -4.07 5.65
CA ASP A 44 6.02 -4.80 6.33
C ASP A 44 6.08 -6.25 5.89
N LYS A 45 7.27 -6.82 6.00
CA LYS A 45 7.61 -8.22 5.71
C LYS A 45 8.52 -8.74 6.81
N GLU A 46 7.99 -9.62 7.63
CA GLU A 46 8.73 -10.25 8.73
C GLU A 46 9.05 -11.72 8.38
N PRO A 47 10.30 -12.18 8.53
CA PRO A 47 10.64 -13.59 8.36
C PRO A 47 10.09 -14.44 9.51
N LEU A 48 9.63 -15.64 9.19
CA LEU A 48 9.33 -16.73 10.10
C LEU A 48 10.27 -17.90 9.82
N ASP A 49 10.40 -18.84 10.77
CA ASP A 49 11.24 -20.03 10.64
C ASP A 49 11.05 -20.79 9.32
N ASN A 50 9.82 -20.82 8.79
CA ASN A 50 9.46 -21.51 7.54
C ASN A 50 8.65 -20.65 6.56
N GLY A 51 8.69 -19.32 6.65
CA GLY A 51 7.91 -18.46 5.77
C GLY A 51 8.04 -16.97 6.05
N TYR A 52 7.03 -16.20 5.66
CA TYR A 52 6.96 -14.76 5.90
C TYR A 52 5.58 -14.36 6.39
N ILE A 53 5.55 -13.32 7.21
CA ILE A 53 4.35 -12.56 7.52
C ILE A 53 4.40 -11.25 6.75
N TYR A 54 3.28 -10.89 6.12
CA TYR A 54 3.12 -9.59 5.46
C TYR A 54 2.02 -8.80 6.15
N LYS A 55 2.33 -7.55 6.50
CA LYS A 55 1.31 -6.56 6.89
C LYS A 55 0.86 -5.82 5.64
N PHE A 56 -0.41 -5.95 5.28
CA PHE A 56 -0.93 -5.44 4.02
C PHE A 56 -2.28 -4.75 4.21
N ARG A 57 -2.66 -3.88 3.28
CA ARG A 57 -4.01 -3.30 3.19
C ARG A 57 -4.48 -3.34 1.76
N THR A 58 -5.79 -3.28 1.58
CA THR A 58 -6.39 -3.32 0.26
C THR A 58 -7.41 -2.22 0.07
N ARG A 59 -7.37 -1.56 -1.08
CA ARG A 59 -8.40 -0.61 -1.51
C ARG A 59 -9.13 -1.22 -2.69
N TYR A 60 -10.46 -1.22 -2.61
CA TYR A 60 -11.37 -1.59 -3.67
C TYR A 60 -12.13 -0.36 -4.12
N GLU A 61 -12.17 -0.10 -5.42
CA GLU A 61 -12.87 1.03 -6.01
C GLU A 61 -13.80 0.53 -7.12
N SER A 62 -15.03 0.99 -7.08
CA SER A 62 -16.05 0.72 -8.08
C SER A 62 -16.82 2.02 -8.33
N ASP A 63 -17.56 2.09 -9.44
CA ASP A 63 -18.35 3.27 -9.82
C ASP A 63 -19.28 3.80 -8.71
N SER A 64 -19.69 2.93 -7.77
CA SER A 64 -20.66 3.25 -6.71
C SER A 64 -20.07 3.28 -5.30
N ARG A 65 -18.86 2.75 -5.09
CA ARG A 65 -18.29 2.58 -3.75
C ARG A 65 -16.78 2.40 -3.79
N THR A 66 -16.10 3.13 -2.90
CA THR A 66 -14.73 2.83 -2.48
C THR A 66 -14.75 2.17 -1.11
N THR A 67 -14.11 1.00 -0.99
CA THR A 67 -13.95 0.27 0.28
C THR A 67 -12.46 0.14 0.57
N ILE A 68 -12.02 0.65 1.72
CA ILE A 68 -10.66 0.44 2.22
C ILE A 68 -10.75 -0.59 3.33
N VAL A 69 -10.07 -1.72 3.13
CA VAL A 69 -9.86 -2.70 4.19
C VAL A 69 -8.55 -2.32 4.87
N ASP A 70 -8.64 -2.07 6.17
CA ASP A 70 -7.50 -1.65 6.99
C ASP A 70 -6.41 -2.74 7.06
N TRP A 71 -5.31 -2.45 7.74
CA TRP A 71 -4.16 -3.34 7.83
C TRP A 71 -4.53 -4.73 8.37
N ARG A 72 -4.21 -5.74 7.57
CA ARG A 72 -4.36 -7.17 7.88
C ARG A 72 -3.01 -7.86 7.84
N ILE A 73 -2.98 -9.07 8.38
CA ILE A 73 -1.77 -9.88 8.49
C ILE A 73 -1.93 -11.14 7.65
N ALA A 74 -1.08 -11.34 6.65
CA ALA A 74 -0.99 -12.59 5.91
C ALA A 74 0.17 -13.43 6.45
N ASP A 75 -0.10 -14.65 6.90
CA ASP A 75 0.90 -15.67 7.23
C ASP A 75 1.02 -16.64 6.04
N CYS A 76 2.13 -16.53 5.31
CA CYS A 76 2.36 -17.30 4.09
C CYS A 76 2.76 -18.74 4.36
N PHE A 77 3.25 -19.06 5.55
CA PHE A 77 3.53 -20.44 5.93
C PHE A 77 2.22 -21.20 6.16
N LYS A 78 1.26 -20.57 6.83
CA LYS A 78 -0.06 -21.18 7.09
C LYS A 78 -1.08 -20.98 5.98
N SER A 79 -0.80 -20.10 5.00
CA SER A 79 -1.80 -19.64 4.04
C SER A 79 -3.05 -19.09 4.73
N SER A 80 -2.85 -18.17 5.70
CA SER A 80 -3.94 -17.55 6.46
C SER A 80 -3.89 -16.03 6.41
N ILE A 81 -5.06 -15.39 6.56
CA ILE A 81 -5.18 -13.95 6.78
C ILE A 81 -5.85 -13.73 8.14
N ASP A 82 -5.24 -12.93 9.01
CA ASP A 82 -5.66 -12.68 10.40
C ASP A 82 -5.90 -13.96 11.21
N GLY A 83 -5.14 -15.01 10.91
CA GLY A 83 -5.25 -16.32 11.55
C GLY A 83 -6.33 -17.24 10.96
N GLU A 84 -7.14 -16.76 10.02
CA GLU A 84 -8.12 -17.58 9.31
C GLU A 84 -7.50 -18.21 8.06
N LEU A 85 -7.60 -19.54 7.95
CA LEU A 85 -7.09 -20.28 6.80
C LEU A 85 -7.83 -19.86 5.53
N VAL A 86 -7.06 -19.45 4.51
CA VAL A 86 -7.61 -19.14 3.19
C VAL A 86 -7.58 -20.41 2.34
N PRO A 87 -8.70 -20.83 1.74
CA PRO A 87 -8.70 -22.00 0.88
C PRO A 87 -7.85 -21.75 -0.39
N ALA A 88 -7.19 -22.78 -0.90
CA ALA A 88 -6.37 -22.66 -2.11
C ALA A 88 -7.17 -22.27 -3.37
N ILE A 89 -8.47 -22.59 -3.39
CA ILE A 89 -9.42 -22.27 -4.46
C ILE A 89 -10.74 -21.88 -3.78
N ALA A 90 -11.39 -20.82 -4.28
CA ALA A 90 -12.72 -20.42 -3.81
C ALA A 90 -13.74 -21.52 -4.14
N ARG A 91 -14.42 -22.03 -3.12
CA ARG A 91 -15.50 -23.03 -3.21
C ARG A 91 -16.87 -22.36 -3.30
N PHE A 92 -17.00 -21.21 -2.65
CA PHE A 92 -18.23 -20.42 -2.61
C PHE A 92 -18.02 -19.01 -3.13
N GLY A 93 -19.12 -18.36 -3.53
CA GLY A 93 -19.09 -17.00 -4.07
C GLY A 93 -18.55 -15.95 -3.09
N TYR A 94 -18.68 -16.16 -1.78
CA TYR A 94 -18.17 -15.24 -0.76
C TYR A 94 -16.66 -15.39 -0.49
N GLU A 95 -16.06 -16.51 -0.91
CA GLU A 95 -14.60 -16.76 -0.76
C GLU A 95 -13.79 -16.13 -1.89
N ARG A 96 -14.48 -15.69 -2.96
CA ARG A 96 -13.87 -15.05 -4.13
C ARG A 96 -13.01 -13.86 -3.71
N GLY A 97 -11.76 -13.84 -4.16
CA GLY A 97 -10.82 -12.75 -3.96
C GLY A 97 -9.79 -13.05 -2.88
N MET A 98 -10.13 -13.79 -1.82
CA MET A 98 -9.16 -14.13 -0.76
C MET A 98 -8.07 -15.11 -1.24
N PRO A 99 -8.38 -16.20 -1.98
CA PRO A 99 -7.37 -17.09 -2.55
C PRO A 99 -6.44 -16.39 -3.55
N GLU A 100 -6.98 -15.48 -4.37
CA GLU A 100 -6.20 -14.69 -5.32
C GLU A 100 -5.30 -13.69 -4.59
N LEU A 101 -5.84 -13.03 -3.57
CA LEU A 101 -5.12 -12.08 -2.71
C LEU A 101 -3.93 -12.74 -2.01
N ILE A 102 -4.16 -13.88 -1.36
CA ILE A 102 -3.08 -14.58 -0.65
C ILE A 102 -2.03 -15.11 -1.62
N ARG A 103 -2.42 -15.51 -2.84
CA ARG A 103 -1.47 -15.89 -3.90
C ARG A 103 -0.63 -14.71 -4.37
N GLU A 104 -1.20 -13.52 -4.48
CA GLU A 104 -0.42 -12.33 -4.86
C GLU A 104 0.56 -11.93 -3.74
N ILE A 105 0.12 -11.97 -2.48
CA ILE A 105 0.95 -11.62 -1.32
C ILE A 105 2.06 -12.66 -1.08
N CYS A 106 1.71 -13.94 -1.06
CA CYS A 106 2.60 -15.03 -0.66
C CYS A 106 3.29 -15.75 -1.82
N GLY A 107 2.73 -15.65 -3.02
CA GLY A 107 3.27 -16.22 -4.25
C GLY A 107 4.06 -15.23 -5.10
N GLY A 108 4.33 -14.02 -4.58
CA GLY A 108 5.21 -13.04 -5.21
C GLY A 108 6.55 -13.68 -5.59
N ARG A 109 6.83 -13.67 -6.90
CA ARG A 109 7.97 -14.27 -7.60
C ARG A 109 9.34 -13.97 -6.98
#